data_AF-A0A9W8C7E5-F1
#
_entry.id   AF-A0A9W8C7E5-F1
#
_cell.length_a   1.000
_cell.length_b   1.000
_cell.length_c   1.000
_cell.angle_alpha   90.00
_cell.angle_beta   90.00
_cell.angle_gamma   90.00
#
_symmetry.space_group_name_H-M   'P 1'
#
loop_
_entity.id
_entity.type
_entity.pdbx_description
1 polymer ?
#
loop_
_entity_poly.entity_id
_entity_poly.type
_entity_poly.pdbx_seq_one_letter_code
_entity_poly.pdbx_strand_id
1 'polypeptide(L)'
;QGVVEKTIFSCALEDDVEGLKSLLESKSDSDNEQSRNILWEKDEVGRSALFTACMLGRSCILRELVKNGADVNELTLRGYSPLHSSAMWGQLDTLKTLVELNADLQATNFLGEKAVDVARRYCKPDCEEYLAWAEAKQNLQALINRVKETIADVEKGQGKLNKADKNICINTCSAKSDWIQSTKNATIQEFIEQKNHLESVVEPILLSLNTMSETPTKTRKN
;
A
#
# COMPACT_ATOMS: atom_id res chain seq x y z
N GLN A 1 -13.79 -43.58 4.87
CA GLN A 1 -13.61 -42.16 5.23
C GLN A 1 -12.23 -41.77 4.72
N GLY A 2 -12.17 -41.07 3.59
CA GLY A 2 -10.90 -40.57 3.06
C GLY A 2 -10.46 -39.42 3.93
N VAL A 3 -9.28 -39.51 4.54
CA VAL A 3 -8.64 -38.34 5.14
C VAL A 3 -8.39 -37.39 3.98
N VAL A 4 -9.18 -36.32 3.87
CA VAL A 4 -8.89 -35.25 2.92
C VAL A 4 -7.54 -34.69 3.34
N GLU A 5 -6.54 -34.84 2.49
CA GLU A 5 -5.22 -34.28 2.74
C GLU A 5 -5.39 -32.77 2.97
N LYS A 6 -5.00 -32.31 4.15
CA LYS A 6 -5.18 -30.92 4.55
C LYS A 6 -4.18 -30.06 3.80
N THR A 7 -4.68 -29.23 2.89
CA THR A 7 -3.86 -28.35 2.07
C THR A 7 -4.00 -26.91 2.55
N ILE A 8 -3.07 -26.05 2.12
CA ILE A 8 -3.17 -24.61 2.38
C ILE A 8 -4.43 -24.01 1.76
N PHE A 9 -4.86 -24.53 0.60
CA PHE A 9 -6.10 -24.15 -0.06
C PHE A 9 -7.34 -24.58 0.71
N SER A 10 -7.39 -25.81 1.23
CA SER A 10 -8.54 -26.26 2.03
C SER A 10 -8.70 -25.42 3.29
N CYS A 11 -7.60 -25.03 3.94
CA CYS A 11 -7.65 -24.13 5.10
C CYS A 11 -8.25 -22.76 4.74
N ALA A 12 -7.87 -22.19 3.59
CA ALA A 12 -8.44 -20.92 3.12
C ALA A 12 -9.92 -21.03 2.69
N LEU A 13 -10.32 -22.17 2.12
CA LEU A 13 -11.70 -22.44 1.73
C LEU A 13 -12.62 -22.63 2.94
N GLU A 14 -12.14 -23.35 3.96
CA GLU A 14 -12.90 -23.75 5.15
C GLU A 14 -12.80 -22.74 6.31
N ASP A 15 -11.96 -21.70 6.17
CA ASP A 15 -11.63 -20.73 7.24
C ASP A 15 -10.96 -21.37 8.47
N ASP A 16 -10.18 -22.42 8.24
CA ASP A 16 -9.52 -23.19 9.30
C ASP A 16 -8.17 -22.59 9.67
N VAL A 17 -8.20 -21.57 10.54
CA VAL A 17 -7.01 -20.82 11.00
C VAL A 17 -6.06 -21.70 11.81
N GLU A 18 -6.59 -22.53 12.71
CA GLU A 18 -5.76 -23.40 13.55
C GLU A 18 -5.13 -24.52 12.71
N GLY A 19 -5.89 -25.02 11.73
CA GLY A 19 -5.38 -25.91 10.72
C GLY A 19 -4.24 -25.35 9.89
N LEU A 20 -4.38 -24.09 9.47
CA LEU A 20 -3.34 -23.39 8.75
C LEU A 20 -2.08 -23.22 9.61
N LYS A 21 -2.22 -22.79 10.87
CA LYS A 21 -1.08 -22.64 11.79
C LYS A 21 -0.35 -23.96 11.99
N SER A 22 -1.08 -25.03 12.32
CA SER A 22 -0.51 -26.36 12.49
C SER A 22 0.20 -26.86 11.23
N LEU A 23 -0.37 -26.59 10.04
CA LEU A 23 0.25 -26.94 8.77
C LEU A 23 1.57 -26.18 8.54
N LEU A 24 1.62 -24.88 8.88
CA LEU A 24 2.80 -24.04 8.72
C LEU A 24 3.90 -24.36 9.75
N GLU A 25 3.52 -24.60 11.02
CA GLU A 25 4.44 -25.01 12.10
C GLU A 25 5.06 -26.38 11.84
N SER A 26 4.28 -27.35 11.37
CA SER A 26 4.80 -28.71 11.09
C SER A 26 5.91 -28.75 10.04
N LYS A 27 6.02 -27.71 9.20
CA LYS A 27 7.01 -27.64 8.12
C LYS A 27 8.21 -26.74 8.44
N SER A 28 8.12 -25.88 9.46
CA SER A 28 9.29 -25.12 9.94
C SER A 28 10.33 -26.02 10.61
N ASP A 29 9.92 -27.19 11.12
CA ASP A 29 10.81 -28.15 11.78
C ASP A 29 11.58 -29.05 10.79
N SER A 30 11.21 -29.05 9.51
CA SER A 30 11.93 -29.79 8.47
C SER A 30 12.88 -28.84 7.71
N ASP A 31 14.14 -28.80 8.12
CA ASP A 31 15.28 -28.13 7.46
C ASP A 31 15.59 -28.72 6.06
N ASN A 32 14.60 -28.76 5.17
CA ASN A 32 14.83 -29.05 3.76
C ASN A 32 14.54 -27.80 2.95
N GLU A 33 15.61 -27.21 2.45
CA GLU A 33 15.67 -26.08 1.51
C GLU A 33 14.91 -26.35 0.18
N GLN A 34 14.41 -27.58 0.00
CA GLN A 34 13.55 -28.02 -1.11
C GLN A 34 12.05 -28.15 -0.74
N SER A 35 11.64 -27.73 0.45
CA SER A 35 10.22 -27.60 0.82
C SER A 35 9.61 -26.51 -0.07
N ARG A 36 8.97 -26.94 -1.17
CA ARG A 36 8.10 -26.10 -2.02
C ARG A 36 7.29 -25.22 -1.08
N ASN A 37 7.55 -23.91 -1.12
CA ASN A 37 6.94 -22.98 -0.18
C ASN A 37 5.43 -22.98 -0.46
N ILE A 38 4.69 -23.74 0.34
CA ILE A 38 3.24 -23.96 0.18
C ILE A 38 2.47 -22.64 0.16
N LEU A 39 3.03 -21.58 0.77
CA LEU A 39 2.49 -20.22 0.76
C LEU A 39 2.35 -19.64 -0.64
N TRP A 40 3.18 -20.08 -1.60
CA TRP A 40 3.22 -19.55 -2.96
C TRP A 40 2.69 -20.55 -4.00
N GLU A 41 2.11 -21.67 -3.55
CA GLU A 41 1.39 -22.57 -4.43
C GLU A 41 0.22 -21.82 -5.08
N LYS A 42 0.05 -22.01 -6.39
CA LYS A 42 -0.98 -21.37 -7.19
C LYS A 42 -1.76 -22.43 -7.97
N ASP A 43 -3.06 -22.20 -8.11
CA ASP A 43 -3.90 -23.00 -8.98
C ASP A 43 -3.67 -22.69 -10.48
N GLU A 44 -4.45 -23.34 -11.35
CA GLU A 44 -4.33 -23.21 -12.82
C GLU A 44 -4.54 -21.77 -13.34
N VAL A 45 -5.18 -20.90 -12.56
CA VAL A 45 -5.41 -19.49 -12.93
C VAL A 45 -4.49 -18.53 -12.16
N GLY A 46 -3.52 -19.06 -11.40
CA GLY A 46 -2.52 -18.30 -10.68
C GLY A 46 -2.99 -17.78 -9.32
N ARG A 47 -4.05 -18.34 -8.73
CA ARG A 47 -4.55 -17.95 -7.39
C ARG A 47 -3.86 -18.78 -6.32
N SER A 48 -3.33 -18.13 -5.28
CA SER A 48 -2.84 -18.82 -4.09
C SER A 48 -3.95 -18.98 -3.02
N ALA A 49 -3.58 -19.57 -1.89
CA ALA A 49 -4.42 -19.57 -0.69
C ALA A 49 -4.73 -18.15 -0.17
N LEU A 50 -3.79 -17.19 -0.30
CA LEU A 50 -4.00 -15.81 0.09
C LEU A 50 -5.06 -15.16 -0.80
N PHE A 51 -4.94 -15.30 -2.12
CA PHE A 51 -5.98 -14.84 -3.05
C PHE A 51 -7.35 -15.44 -2.73
N THR A 52 -7.40 -16.74 -2.40
CA THR A 52 -8.65 -17.44 -2.04
C THR A 52 -9.25 -16.89 -0.74
N ALA A 53 -8.45 -16.65 0.28
CA ALA A 53 -8.88 -15.99 1.51
C ALA A 53 -9.46 -14.59 1.24
N CYS A 54 -8.81 -13.81 0.36
CA CYS A 54 -9.27 -12.49 -0.05
C CYS A 54 -10.59 -12.49 -0.81
N MET A 55 -10.80 -13.49 -1.66
CA MET A 55 -12.04 -13.72 -2.39
C MET A 55 -13.21 -14.06 -1.44
N LEU A 56 -12.94 -14.88 -0.43
CA LEU A 56 -13.94 -15.39 0.52
C LEU A 56 -14.12 -14.51 1.78
N GLY A 57 -13.34 -13.45 1.93
CA GLY A 57 -13.44 -12.55 3.10
C GLY A 57 -12.80 -13.08 4.38
N ARG A 58 -11.82 -14.01 4.27
CA ARG A 58 -11.16 -14.66 5.42
C ARG A 58 -9.96 -13.86 5.91
N SER A 59 -10.22 -12.74 6.59
CA SER A 59 -9.18 -11.82 7.07
C SER A 59 -8.20 -12.46 8.07
N CYS A 60 -8.67 -13.41 8.90
CA CYS A 60 -7.80 -14.15 9.83
C CYS A 60 -6.80 -15.05 9.09
N ILE A 61 -7.26 -15.81 8.10
CA ILE A 61 -6.40 -16.61 7.23
C ILE A 61 -5.40 -15.72 6.49
N LEU A 62 -5.87 -14.61 5.90
CA LEU A 62 -5.01 -13.62 5.24
C LEU A 62 -3.87 -13.15 6.15
N ARG A 63 -4.17 -12.75 7.39
CA ARG A 63 -3.16 -12.26 8.33
C ARG A 63 -2.13 -13.34 8.66
N GLU A 64 -2.57 -14.58 8.89
CA GLU A 64 -1.64 -15.67 9.19
C GLU A 64 -0.75 -16.00 7.98
N LEU A 65 -1.29 -16.01 6.76
CA LEU A 65 -0.51 -16.22 5.54
C LEU A 65 0.56 -15.14 5.34
N VAL A 66 0.18 -13.86 5.45
CA VAL A 66 1.12 -12.73 5.28
C VAL A 66 2.18 -12.73 6.38
N LYS A 67 1.79 -13.04 7.64
CA LYS A 67 2.73 -13.17 8.76
C LYS A 67 3.79 -14.24 8.51
N ASN A 68 3.46 -15.29 7.77
CA ASN A 68 4.38 -16.36 7.40
C ASN A 68 5.12 -16.10 6.07
N GLY A 69 4.95 -14.93 5.44
CA GLY A 69 5.72 -14.53 4.24
C GLY A 69 4.99 -14.73 2.91
N ALA A 70 3.66 -14.91 2.92
CA ALA A 70 2.89 -14.80 1.69
C ALA A 70 2.94 -13.36 1.14
N ASP A 71 3.08 -13.23 -0.18
CA ASP A 71 3.13 -11.94 -0.86
C ASP A 71 1.73 -11.32 -0.94
N VAL A 72 1.52 -10.20 -0.26
CA VAL A 72 0.25 -9.45 -0.26
C VAL A 72 -0.08 -8.83 -1.62
N ASN A 73 0.92 -8.69 -2.49
CA ASN A 73 0.82 -8.09 -3.83
C ASN A 73 0.92 -9.13 -4.94
N GLU A 74 0.76 -10.41 -4.63
CA GLU A 74 0.82 -11.47 -5.62
C GLU A 74 -0.16 -11.22 -6.78
N LEU A 75 0.18 -11.71 -7.97
CA LEU A 75 -0.68 -11.58 -9.15
C LEU A 75 -1.12 -12.94 -9.67
N THR A 76 -2.39 -13.00 -10.07
CA THR A 76 -2.94 -14.09 -10.89
C THR A 76 -2.45 -14.01 -12.34
N LEU A 77 -2.75 -15.02 -13.15
CA LEU A 77 -2.40 -15.02 -14.58
C LEU A 77 -3.06 -13.89 -15.40
N ARG A 78 -4.05 -13.19 -14.83
CA ARG A 78 -4.71 -12.03 -15.44
C ARG A 78 -4.31 -10.69 -14.79
N GLY A 79 -3.29 -10.70 -13.94
CA GLY A 79 -2.82 -9.51 -13.23
C GLY A 79 -3.73 -9.04 -12.09
N TYR A 80 -4.72 -9.83 -11.66
CA TYR A 80 -5.50 -9.49 -10.48
C TYR A 80 -4.67 -9.74 -9.22
N SER A 81 -4.55 -8.71 -8.38
CA SER A 81 -3.99 -8.81 -7.02
C SER A 81 -5.06 -9.21 -6.00
N PRO A 82 -4.67 -9.65 -4.79
CA PRO A 82 -5.59 -9.88 -3.67
C PRO A 82 -6.52 -8.71 -3.40
N LEU A 83 -6.02 -7.47 -3.52
CA LEU A 83 -6.81 -6.25 -3.34
C LEU A 83 -7.92 -6.12 -4.39
N HIS A 84 -7.64 -6.44 -5.65
CA HIS A 84 -8.66 -6.49 -6.70
C HIS A 84 -9.72 -7.56 -6.40
N SER A 85 -9.32 -8.72 -5.87
CA SER A 85 -10.25 -9.80 -5.52
C SER A 85 -11.21 -9.36 -4.41
N SER A 86 -10.70 -8.83 -3.30
CA SER A 86 -11.56 -8.34 -2.22
C SER A 86 -12.47 -7.20 -2.69
N ALA A 87 -11.99 -6.32 -3.57
CA ALA A 87 -12.80 -5.26 -4.19
C ALA A 87 -13.91 -5.81 -5.10
N MET A 88 -13.62 -6.83 -5.92
CA MET A 88 -14.58 -7.49 -6.81
C MET A 88 -15.72 -8.17 -6.04
N TRP A 89 -15.37 -8.87 -4.96
CA TRP A 89 -16.32 -9.65 -4.16
C TRP A 89 -17.00 -8.84 -3.05
N GLY A 90 -16.56 -7.60 -2.81
CA GLY A 90 -17.13 -6.72 -1.78
C GLY A 90 -16.69 -7.07 -0.35
N GLN A 91 -15.52 -7.69 -0.20
CA GLN A 91 -15.00 -8.15 1.09
C GLN A 91 -14.33 -7.02 1.85
N LEU A 92 -15.13 -6.07 2.36
CA LEU A 92 -14.63 -4.80 2.93
C LEU A 92 -13.61 -5.00 4.07
N ASP A 93 -13.86 -5.89 5.02
CA ASP A 93 -12.95 -6.09 6.16
C ASP A 93 -11.61 -6.73 5.75
N THR A 94 -11.65 -7.60 4.74
CA THR A 94 -10.43 -8.19 4.19
C THR A 94 -9.68 -7.18 3.33
N LEU A 95 -10.40 -6.34 2.60
CA LEU A 95 -9.84 -5.23 1.84
C LEU A 95 -9.15 -4.20 2.76
N LYS A 96 -9.78 -3.82 3.89
CA LYS A 96 -9.16 -2.99 4.94
C LYS A 96 -7.88 -3.63 5.47
N THR A 97 -7.94 -4.93 5.75
CA THR A 97 -6.76 -5.70 6.22
C THR A 97 -5.62 -5.68 5.21
N LEU A 98 -5.90 -5.81 3.90
CA LEU A 98 -4.87 -5.71 2.86
C LEU A 98 -4.20 -4.33 2.84
N VAL A 99 -4.99 -3.25 2.97
CA VAL A 99 -4.46 -1.89 3.02
C VAL A 99 -3.59 -1.67 4.27
N GLU A 100 -4.00 -2.20 5.43
CA GLU A 100 -3.18 -2.20 6.65
C GLU A 100 -1.86 -2.97 6.49
N LEU A 101 -1.86 -4.02 5.67
CA LEU A 101 -0.69 -4.83 5.33
C LEU A 101 0.13 -4.24 4.16
N ASN A 102 -0.10 -2.97 3.81
CA ASN A 102 0.59 -2.24 2.74
C ASN A 102 0.43 -2.86 1.34
N ALA A 103 -0.76 -3.39 1.03
CA ALA A 103 -1.09 -3.76 -0.34
C ALA A 103 -1.00 -2.54 -1.28
N ASP A 104 -0.52 -2.76 -2.50
CA ASP A 104 -0.36 -1.73 -3.51
C ASP A 104 -1.73 -1.30 -4.07
N LEU A 105 -2.16 -0.09 -3.69
CA LEU A 105 -3.38 0.55 -4.17
C LEU A 105 -3.31 0.95 -5.66
N GLN A 106 -2.10 1.10 -6.19
CA GLN A 106 -1.84 1.59 -7.55
C GLN A 106 -1.65 0.46 -8.56
N ALA A 107 -1.52 -0.79 -8.10
CA ALA A 107 -1.42 -1.96 -8.96
C ALA A 107 -2.61 -2.05 -9.90
N THR A 108 -2.34 -2.32 -11.18
CA THR A 108 -3.36 -2.50 -12.21
C THR A 108 -3.37 -3.92 -12.76
N ASN A 109 -4.57 -4.46 -13.01
CA ASN A 109 -4.72 -5.72 -13.73
C ASN A 109 -4.44 -5.55 -15.25
N PHE A 110 -4.58 -6.64 -16.03
CA PHE A 110 -4.34 -6.58 -17.49
C PHE A 110 -5.38 -5.77 -18.28
N LEU A 111 -6.48 -5.36 -17.64
CA LEU A 111 -7.44 -4.42 -18.20
C LEU A 111 -7.08 -2.95 -17.89
N GLY A 112 -5.98 -2.70 -17.16
CA GLY A 112 -5.58 -1.37 -16.71
C GLY A 112 -6.42 -0.85 -15.54
N GLU A 113 -7.21 -1.70 -14.89
CA GLU A 113 -8.06 -1.32 -13.76
C GLU A 113 -7.28 -1.42 -12.46
N LYS A 114 -7.42 -0.42 -11.58
CA LYS A 114 -7.04 -0.54 -10.17
C LYS A 114 -8.13 -1.27 -9.39
N ALA A 115 -7.86 -1.61 -8.13
CA ALA A 115 -8.86 -2.21 -7.24
C ALA A 115 -10.13 -1.33 -7.09
N VAL A 116 -9.99 0.01 -7.09
CA VAL A 116 -11.14 0.93 -6.99
C VAL A 116 -12.04 0.88 -8.22
N ASP A 117 -11.45 0.69 -9.40
CA ASP A 117 -12.20 0.56 -10.66
C ASP A 117 -12.94 -0.77 -10.72
N VAL A 118 -12.32 -1.84 -10.20
CA VAL A 118 -12.97 -3.14 -10.05
C VAL A 118 -14.13 -3.05 -9.05
N ALA A 119 -13.96 -2.40 -7.89
CA ALA A 119 -15.06 -2.18 -6.94
C ALA A 119 -16.25 -1.47 -7.62
N ARG A 120 -15.98 -0.42 -8.39
CA ARG A 120 -16.98 0.32 -9.15
C ARG A 120 -17.68 -0.55 -10.20
N ARG A 121 -16.92 -1.30 -11.01
CA ARG A 121 -17.44 -2.17 -12.07
C ARG A 121 -18.37 -3.26 -11.54
N TYR A 122 -18.10 -3.79 -10.34
CA TYR A 122 -18.90 -4.82 -9.69
C TYR A 122 -19.90 -4.25 -8.65
N CYS A 123 -20.12 -2.93 -8.66
CA CYS A 123 -21.07 -2.22 -7.79
C CYS A 123 -20.85 -2.51 -6.30
N LYS A 124 -19.61 -2.35 -5.82
CA LYS A 124 -19.20 -2.51 -4.41
C LYS A 124 -18.90 -1.13 -3.77
N PRO A 125 -19.94 -0.33 -3.46
CA PRO A 125 -19.76 1.07 -3.05
C PRO A 125 -18.91 1.23 -1.78
N ASP A 126 -19.10 0.37 -0.77
CA ASP A 126 -18.33 0.48 0.47
C ASP A 126 -16.83 0.24 0.26
N CYS A 127 -16.49 -0.69 -0.66
CA CYS A 127 -15.10 -0.94 -1.04
C CYS A 127 -14.54 0.19 -1.89
N GLU A 128 -15.32 0.74 -2.82
CA GLU A 128 -14.93 1.89 -3.64
C GLU A 128 -14.64 3.11 -2.76
N GLU A 129 -15.54 3.45 -1.85
CA GLU A 129 -15.41 4.58 -0.93
C GLU A 129 -14.16 4.42 -0.04
N TYR A 130 -13.98 3.24 0.54
CA TYR A 130 -12.81 3.00 1.39
C TYR A 130 -11.49 3.03 0.59
N LEU A 131 -11.44 2.49 -0.63
CA LEU A 131 -10.24 2.55 -1.46
C LEU A 131 -9.89 3.99 -1.86
N ALA A 132 -10.89 4.79 -2.26
CA ALA A 132 -10.69 6.20 -2.57
C ALA A 132 -10.19 6.98 -1.34
N TRP A 133 -10.72 6.67 -0.16
CA TRP A 133 -10.23 7.20 1.11
C TRP A 133 -8.78 6.81 1.40
N ALA A 134 -8.44 5.53 1.22
CA ALA A 134 -7.09 5.02 1.45
C ALA A 134 -6.08 5.67 0.48
N GLU A 135 -6.47 5.85 -0.79
CA GLU A 135 -5.65 6.52 -1.81
C GLU A 135 -5.42 7.99 -1.47
N ALA A 136 -6.46 8.74 -1.05
CA ALA A 136 -6.31 10.13 -0.62
C ALA A 136 -5.34 10.27 0.57
N LYS A 137 -5.46 9.37 1.56
CA LYS A 137 -4.54 9.30 2.70
C LYS A 137 -3.10 8.97 2.27
N GLN A 138 -2.91 7.98 1.40
CA GLN A 138 -1.60 7.58 0.89
C GLN A 138 -0.95 8.72 0.09
N ASN A 139 -1.72 9.44 -0.73
CA ASN A 139 -1.23 10.57 -1.52
C ASN A 139 -0.71 11.72 -0.64
N LEU A 140 -1.43 12.06 0.44
CA LEU A 140 -0.94 13.05 1.41
C LEU A 140 0.35 12.57 2.08
N GLN A 141 0.41 11.30 2.50
CA GLN A 141 1.60 10.72 3.12
C GLN A 141 2.81 10.69 2.17
N ALA A 142 2.59 10.34 0.91
CA ALA A 142 3.62 10.33 -0.13
C ALA A 142 4.17 11.74 -0.40
N LEU A 143 3.29 12.76 -0.43
CA LEU A 143 3.72 14.15 -0.55
C LEU A 143 4.59 14.57 0.64
N ILE A 144 4.17 14.28 1.87
CA ILE A 144 4.96 14.55 3.08
C ILE A 144 6.35 13.93 2.98
N ASN A 145 6.43 12.66 2.56
CA ASN A 145 7.70 11.95 2.43
C ASN A 145 8.58 12.57 1.35
N ARG A 146 8.02 12.87 0.17
CA ARG A 146 8.73 13.53 -0.93
C ARG A 146 9.31 14.89 -0.51
N VAL A 147 8.55 15.68 0.25
CA VAL A 147 9.03 16.97 0.76
C VAL A 147 10.17 16.77 1.75
N LYS A 148 10.07 15.82 2.68
CA LYS A 148 11.14 15.49 3.62
C LYS A 148 12.42 15.01 2.92
N GLU A 149 12.28 14.15 1.92
CA GLU A 149 13.39 13.65 1.09
C GLU A 149 14.07 14.78 0.32
N THR A 150 13.28 15.66 -0.32
CA THR A 150 13.81 16.82 -1.05
C THR A 150 14.64 17.73 -0.14
N ILE A 151 14.16 17.99 1.08
CA ILE A 151 14.91 18.79 2.07
C ILE A 151 16.21 18.08 2.48
N ALA A 152 16.17 16.77 2.73
CA ALA A 152 17.34 15.99 3.10
C ALA A 152 18.40 15.95 1.98
N ASP A 153 17.98 15.92 0.72
CA ASP A 153 18.90 15.93 -0.43
C ASP A 153 19.52 17.31 -0.68
N VAL A 154 18.75 18.39 -0.48
CA VAL A 154 19.29 19.76 -0.49
C VAL A 154 20.39 19.92 0.56
N GLU A 155 20.23 19.32 1.74
CA GLU A 155 21.25 19.36 2.81
C GLU A 155 22.52 18.58 2.50
N LYS A 156 22.43 17.52 1.68
CA LYS A 156 23.60 16.77 1.20
C LYS A 156 24.30 17.46 0.02
N GLY A 157 23.59 18.32 -0.71
CA GLY A 157 24.09 19.08 -1.86
C GLY A 157 24.76 20.41 -1.49
N GLN A 158 25.09 21.22 -2.52
CA GLN A 158 25.66 22.57 -2.36
C GLN A 158 24.60 23.69 -2.26
N GLY A 159 23.31 23.38 -2.41
CA GLY A 159 22.21 24.33 -2.24
C GLY A 159 21.82 24.45 -0.77
N LYS A 160 21.85 25.66 -0.20
CA LYS A 160 21.38 25.87 1.17
C LYS A 160 19.96 26.43 1.14
N LEU A 161 18.99 25.62 1.54
CA LEU A 161 17.68 26.14 1.93
C LEU A 161 17.87 27.06 3.15
N ASN A 162 17.23 28.23 3.13
CA ASN A 162 17.33 29.12 4.30
C ASN A 162 16.67 28.45 5.52
N LYS A 163 17.11 28.83 6.72
CA LYS A 163 16.66 28.19 7.97
C LYS A 163 15.16 28.38 8.21
N ALA A 164 14.58 29.49 7.73
CA ALA A 164 13.17 29.80 7.93
C ALA A 164 12.28 28.87 7.09
N ASP A 165 12.55 28.78 5.78
CA ASP A 165 11.81 27.95 4.83
C ASP A 165 11.94 26.46 5.18
N LYS A 166 13.14 26.03 5.59
CA LYS A 166 13.37 24.69 6.12
C LYS A 166 12.44 24.39 7.30
N ASN A 167 12.41 25.28 8.29
CA ASN A 167 11.57 25.11 9.46
C ASN A 167 10.08 25.10 9.09
N ILE A 168 9.65 25.93 8.14
CA ILE A 168 8.27 25.93 7.63
C ILE A 168 7.92 24.57 7.03
N CYS A 169 8.73 24.04 6.12
CA CYS A 169 8.42 22.75 5.49
C CYS A 169 8.42 21.61 6.51
N ILE A 170 9.42 21.54 7.41
CA ILE A 170 9.50 20.50 8.45
C ILE A 170 8.29 20.58 9.38
N ASN A 171 8.00 21.76 9.94
CA ASN A 171 6.88 21.94 10.86
C ASN A 171 5.54 21.62 10.20
N THR A 172 5.34 22.05 8.95
CA THR A 172 4.12 21.75 8.20
C THR A 172 3.99 20.25 7.94
N CYS A 173 5.07 19.59 7.50
CA CYS A 173 5.09 18.15 7.27
C CYS A 173 4.82 17.35 8.55
N SER A 174 5.41 17.74 9.67
CA SER A 174 5.15 17.13 10.98
C SER A 174 3.70 17.32 11.40
N ALA A 175 3.16 18.54 11.30
CA ALA A 175 1.76 18.81 11.63
C ALA A 175 0.78 17.99 10.77
N LYS A 176 1.04 17.84 9.46
CA LYS A 176 0.20 16.97 8.60
C LYS A 176 0.37 15.49 8.97
N SER A 177 1.58 15.05 9.30
CA SER A 177 1.82 13.66 9.76
C SER A 177 1.03 13.37 11.04
N ASP A 178 1.09 14.27 12.02
CA ASP A 178 0.39 14.16 13.29
C ASP A 178 -1.13 14.15 13.07
N TRP A 179 -1.62 15.01 12.16
CA TRP A 179 -3.03 15.04 11.79
C TRP A 179 -3.50 13.70 11.21
N ILE A 180 -2.74 13.09 10.30
CA ILE A 180 -3.05 11.75 9.74
C ILE A 180 -3.17 10.68 10.83
N GLN A 181 -2.31 10.74 11.86
CA GLN A 181 -2.31 9.75 12.95
C GLN A 181 -3.42 9.99 13.98
N SER A 182 -3.77 11.25 14.23
CA SER A 182 -4.79 11.61 15.22
C SER A 182 -6.23 11.46 14.71
N THR A 183 -6.43 11.52 13.39
CA THR A 183 -7.78 11.60 12.82
C THR A 183 -8.37 10.21 12.58
N LYS A 184 -9.49 9.91 13.25
CA LYS A 184 -10.18 8.61 13.14
C LYS A 184 -11.19 8.54 11.99
N ASN A 185 -11.86 9.66 11.68
CA ASN A 185 -12.99 9.72 10.76
C ASN A 185 -12.83 10.82 9.70
N ALA A 186 -11.61 11.06 9.22
CA ALA A 186 -11.36 12.03 8.15
C ALA A 186 -12.14 11.62 6.90
N THR A 187 -12.69 12.59 6.19
CA THR A 187 -13.29 12.44 4.88
C THR A 187 -12.23 12.52 3.77
N ILE A 188 -12.58 12.04 2.58
CA ILE A 188 -11.72 12.15 1.39
C ILE A 188 -11.38 13.62 1.10
N GLN A 189 -12.35 14.52 1.25
CA GLN A 189 -12.15 15.95 1.01
C GLN A 189 -11.16 16.59 1.98
N GLU A 190 -11.22 16.23 3.26
CA GLU A 190 -10.25 16.73 4.24
C GLU A 190 -8.82 16.31 3.88
N PHE A 191 -8.60 15.07 3.42
CA PHE A 191 -7.26 14.67 2.93
C PHE A 191 -6.79 15.51 1.73
N ILE A 192 -7.69 15.78 0.77
CA ILE A 192 -7.41 16.61 -0.40
C ILE A 192 -7.07 18.04 0.03
N GLU A 193 -7.82 18.63 0.97
CA GLU A 193 -7.56 19.97 1.51
C GLU A 193 -6.23 20.03 2.24
N GLN A 194 -5.92 19.04 3.09
CA GLN A 194 -4.62 18.97 3.78
C GLN A 194 -3.46 18.84 2.79
N LYS A 195 -3.65 18.10 1.70
CA LYS A 195 -2.66 17.95 0.62
C LYS A 195 -2.47 19.28 -0.12
N ASN A 196 -3.54 19.90 -0.59
CA ASN A 196 -3.48 21.18 -1.29
C ASN A 196 -2.86 22.28 -0.43
N HIS A 197 -3.17 22.30 0.88
CA HIS A 197 -2.53 23.21 1.82
C HIS A 197 -1.01 22.95 1.89
N LEU A 198 -0.58 21.70 2.03
CA LEU A 198 0.85 21.36 2.06
C LEU A 198 1.54 21.75 0.74
N GLU A 199 0.92 21.49 -0.41
CA GLU A 199 1.44 21.90 -1.72
C GLU A 199 1.59 23.41 -1.82
N SER A 200 0.56 24.18 -1.45
CA SER A 200 0.60 25.65 -1.50
C SER A 200 1.70 26.29 -0.65
N VAL A 201 2.06 25.65 0.47
CA VAL A 201 3.12 26.12 1.36
C VAL A 201 4.49 25.74 0.81
N VAL A 202 4.63 24.54 0.23
CA VAL A 202 5.93 23.99 -0.14
C VAL A 202 6.34 24.37 -1.57
N GLU A 203 5.40 24.51 -2.50
CA GLU A 203 5.68 24.79 -3.91
C GLU A 203 6.49 26.08 -4.14
N PRO A 204 6.16 27.25 -3.54
CA PRO A 204 6.96 28.47 -3.70
C PRO A 204 8.40 28.28 -3.20
N ILE A 205 8.57 27.53 -2.11
CA ILE A 205 9.87 27.25 -1.50
C ILE A 205 10.69 26.35 -2.42
N LEU A 206 10.09 25.30 -2.98
CA LEU A 206 10.78 24.40 -3.92
C LEU A 206 11.14 25.08 -5.25
N LEU A 207 10.29 25.96 -5.76
CA LEU A 207 10.60 26.75 -6.97
C LEU A 207 11.77 27.72 -6.75
N SER A 208 11.86 28.31 -5.56
CA SER A 208 12.99 29.17 -5.20
C SER A 208 14.33 28.40 -5.25
N LEU A 209 14.36 27.11 -4.92
CA LEU A 209 15.57 26.28 -5.00
C LEU A 209 16.04 26.08 -6.44
N ASN A 210 15.12 25.83 -7.38
CA ASN A 210 15.46 25.65 -8.79
C ASN A 210 16.00 26.94 -9.42
N THR A 211 15.41 28.09 -9.10
CA THR A 211 15.88 29.39 -9.62
C THR A 211 17.23 29.82 -9.03
N MET A 212 17.58 29.40 -7.82
CA MET A 212 18.92 29.64 -7.23
C MET A 212 20.03 28.81 -7.90
N SER A 213 19.69 27.67 -8.52
CA SER A 213 20.63 26.86 -9.29
C SER A 213 20.96 27.44 -10.68
N GLU A 214 20.15 28.39 -11.18
CA GLU A 214 20.26 28.98 -12.52
C GLU A 214 20.83 30.42 -12.53
N THR A 215 21.56 30.85 -11.50
CA THR A 215 22.21 32.18 -11.59
C THR A 215 23.38 32.16 -12.58
N PRO A 216 23.35 32.97 -13.67
CA PRO A 216 24.39 32.94 -14.69
C PRO A 216 25.68 33.53 -14.13
N THR A 217 26.78 32.79 -14.32
CA THR A 217 28.14 33.28 -14.14
C THR A 217 28.28 34.64 -14.82
N LYS A 218 28.37 35.72 -14.02
CA LYS A 218 28.79 37.04 -14.49
C LYS A 218 30.20 36.91 -15.07
N THR A 219 30.30 36.79 -16.39
CA THR A 219 31.55 37.00 -17.10
C THR A 219 31.89 38.48 -17.00
N ARG A 220 33.02 38.73 -16.34
CA ARG A 220 33.69 40.02 -16.15
C ARG A 220 33.77 40.81 -17.46
N LYS A 221 33.43 42.10 -17.37
CA LYS A 221 33.88 43.14 -18.29
C LYS A 221 35.39 43.03 -18.49
N ASN A 222 35.83 43.04 -19.74
CA ASN A 222 37.08 43.65 -20.20
C ASN A 222 36.74 44.49 -21.44
#